data_AF-A0A0N5CI76-F1
#
_entry.id   AF-A0A0N5CI76-F1
#
_cell.length_a   1.000
_cell.length_b   1.000
_cell.length_c   1.000
_cell.angle_alpha   90.00
_cell.angle_beta   90.00
_cell.angle_gamma   90.00
#
_symmetry.space_group_name_H-M   'P 1'
#
loop_
_entity.id
_entity.type
_entity.pdbx_description
1 polymer ?
#
loop_
_entity_poly.entity_id
_entity_poly.type
_entity_poly.pdbx_seq_one_letter_code
_entity_poly.pdbx_strand_id
1 'polypeptide(L)' 'MSYRRKSLYVFGNGDNGQFGVKICNDTECFIEPNRVIGTPVDEHGVKVISIACGIDHTLFLCHDGTVWSVGANHYA' A
#
# COMPACT_ATOMS: atom_id res chain seq x y z
N MET A 1 2.83 -17.55 22.47
CA MET A 1 2.09 -17.43 21.19
C MET A 1 2.94 -16.62 20.23
N SER A 2 3.34 -17.17 19.08
CA SER A 2 4.08 -16.43 18.06
C SER A 2 3.08 -15.62 17.23
N TYR A 3 3.11 -14.29 17.32
CA TYR A 3 2.35 -13.43 16.42
C TYR A 3 3.06 -13.41 15.06
N ARG A 4 2.35 -13.79 13.99
CA ARG A 4 2.84 -13.59 12.63
C ARG A 4 2.80 -12.10 12.30
N ARG A 5 3.93 -11.52 11.90
CA ARG A 5 4.00 -10.12 11.49
C ARG A 5 3.19 -9.90 10.21
N LYS A 6 2.28 -8.92 10.21
CA LYS A 6 1.52 -8.55 9.00
C LYS A 6 2.43 -7.87 7.98
N SER A 7 2.21 -8.18 6.71
CA SER A 7 2.92 -7.60 5.57
C SER A 7 1.93 -7.21 4.48
N LEU A 8 2.22 -6.13 3.75
CA LEU A 8 1.40 -5.63 2.64
C LEU A 8 2.07 -5.97 1.31
N TYR A 9 1.29 -6.39 0.33
CA TYR A 9 1.75 -6.71 -1.02
C TYR A 9 0.88 -6.01 -2.07
N VAL A 10 1.48 -5.65 -3.20
CA VAL A 10 0.83 -5.00 -4.33
C VAL A 10 1.20 -5.70 -5.64
N PHE A 11 0.25 -5.74 -6.57
CA PHE A 11 0.42 -6.25 -7.93
C PHE A 11 -0.62 -5.56 -8.84
N GLY A 12 -0.45 -5.67 -10.16
CA GLY A 12 -1.29 -5.01 -11.16
C GLY A 12 -0.66 -3.73 -11.70
N ASN A 13 -1.50 -2.78 -12.14
CA ASN A 13 -1.09 -1.48 -12.65
C ASN A 13 -0.81 -0.48 -11.52
N GLY A 14 0.32 0.21 -11.60
CA GLY A 14 0.81 1.21 -10.65
C GLY A 14 1.19 2.55 -11.30
N ASP A 15 0.76 2.80 -12.54
CA ASP A 15 1.21 3.92 -13.39
C ASP A 15 0.86 5.29 -12.80
N ASN A 16 -0.11 5.33 -11.89
CA ASN A 16 -0.55 6.55 -11.21
C ASN A 16 -0.05 6.61 -9.75
N GLY A 17 0.88 5.75 -9.36
CA GLY A 17 1.45 5.72 -8.01
C GLY A 17 0.53 5.10 -6.95
N GLN A 18 -0.55 4.41 -7.34
CA GLN A 18 -1.54 3.80 -6.44
C GLN A 18 -0.98 2.67 -5.56
N PHE A 19 0.26 2.24 -5.81
CA PHE A 19 0.98 1.33 -4.93
C PHE A 19 1.62 2.01 -3.72
N GLY A 20 1.84 3.33 -3.76
CA GLY A 20 2.46 4.05 -2.65
C GLY A 20 3.92 3.67 -2.37
N VAL A 21 4.58 3.00 -3.33
CA VAL A 21 6.01 2.65 -3.25
C VAL A 21 6.79 3.50 -4.25
N LYS A 22 8.02 3.90 -3.88
CA LYS A 22 8.99 4.34 -4.88
C LYS A 22 9.36 3.13 -5.74
N ILE A 23 8.79 3.03 -6.93
CA ILE A 23 9.19 2.04 -7.92
C ILE A 23 10.55 2.48 -8.46
N CYS A 24 11.59 1.68 -8.25
CA CYS A 24 12.97 1.98 -8.66
C CYS A 24 13.31 1.46 -10.07
N ASN A 25 12.40 0.72 -10.70
CA ASN A 25 12.51 0.24 -12.07
C ASN A 25 11.39 0.89 -12.90
N ASP A 26 11.62 1.19 -14.18
CA ASP A 26 10.65 1.80 -15.10
C ASP A 26 9.40 0.93 -15.38
N THR A 27 9.16 -0.12 -14.60
CA THR A 27 8.02 -1.01 -14.73
C THR A 27 7.02 -0.70 -13.64
N GLU A 28 6.01 0.09 -14.01
CA GLU A 28 4.90 0.51 -13.16
C GLU A 28 3.84 -0.60 -12.97
N CYS A 29 3.95 -1.70 -13.73
CA CYS A 29 3.06 -2.86 -13.61
C CYS A 29 3.78 -4.07 -12.98
N PHE A 30 3.29 -4.53 -11.84
CA PHE A 30 3.80 -5.71 -11.14
C PHE A 30 2.96 -6.94 -11.47
N ILE A 31 3.53 -7.88 -12.22
CA ILE A 31 2.87 -9.15 -12.56
C ILE A 31 2.78 -10.07 -11.34
N GLU A 32 3.76 -9.98 -10.43
CA GLU A 32 3.83 -10.77 -9.20
C GLU A 32 3.62 -9.91 -7.95
N PRO A 33 3.12 -10.47 -6.83
CA PRO A 33 2.99 -9.76 -5.57
C PRO A 33 4.33 -9.22 -5.07
N ASN A 34 4.45 -7.90 -5.02
CA ASN A 34 5.63 -7.21 -4.51
C ASN A 34 5.36 -6.66 -3.11
N ARG A 35 6.30 -6.86 -2.19
CA ARG A 35 6.14 -6.39 -0.80
C ARG A 35 6.24 -4.87 -0.76
N VAL A 36 5.25 -4.22 -0.17
CA VAL A 36 5.26 -2.77 0.05
C VAL A 36 6.22 -2.43 1.19
N ILE A 37 7.02 -1.39 0.99
CA ILE A 37 7.93 -0.82 1.97
C ILE A 37 7.48 0.60 2.30
N GLY A 38 7.55 0.99 3.58
CA GLY A 38 7.24 2.35 4.02
C GLY A 38 5.81 2.57 4.54
N THR A 39 4.98 1.52 4.61
CA THR A 39 3.69 1.60 5.33
C THR A 39 3.91 1.80 6.83
N PRO A 40 2.95 2.42 7.55
CA PRO A 40 3.00 2.48 9.00
C PRO A 40 3.13 1.08 9.62
N VAL A 41 4.10 0.91 10.53
CA VAL A 41 4.35 -0.35 11.23
C VAL A 41 4.37 -0.17 12.74
N ASP A 42 4.04 -1.23 13.47
CA ASP A 42 4.20 -1.38 14.91
C ASP A 42 4.96 -2.70 15.24
N GLU A 43 4.92 -3.11 16.51
CA GLU A 43 5.53 -4.36 16.98
C GLU A 43 4.93 -5.64 16.34
N HIS A 44 3.74 -5.53 15.72
CA HIS A 44 3.03 -6.61 15.05
C HIS A 44 3.13 -6.55 13.51
N GLY A 45 3.89 -5.61 12.95
CA GLY A 45 4.08 -5.45 11.51
C GLY A 45 3.27 -4.28 10.97
N VAL A 46 2.69 -4.42 9.77
CA VAL A 46 1.93 -3.34 9.14
C VAL A 46 0.66 -3.03 9.96
N LYS A 47 0.47 -1.74 10.30
CA LYS A 47 -0.67 -1.23 11.09
C LYS A 47 -2.00 -1.26 10.33
N VAL A 48 -1.95 -1.38 9.01
CA VAL A 48 -3.11 -1.38 8.12
C VAL A 48 -4.03 -2.57 8.46
N ILE A 49 -5.31 -2.27 8.67
CA ILE A 49 -6.37 -3.23 8.98
C ILE A 49 -7.40 -3.35 7.86
N SER A 50 -7.50 -2.36 6.97
CA SER A 50 -8.41 -2.38 5.82
C SER A 50 -7.83 -1.57 4.66
N ILE A 51 -8.20 -1.96 3.44
CA ILE A 51 -7.74 -1.36 2.18
C ILE A 51 -8.96 -1.14 1.29
N ALA A 52 -9.02 0.00 0.60
CA ALA A 52 -9.97 0.25 -0.47
C ALA A 52 -9.22 0.76 -1.70
N CYS A 53 -9.56 0.23 -2.88
CA CYS A 53 -8.94 0.61 -4.15
C CYS A 53 -9.96 1.33 -5.03
N GLY A 54 -9.60 2.51 -5.51
CA GLY A 54 -10.28 3.20 -6.62
C GLY A 54 -9.65 2.85 -7.96
N ILE A 55 -9.96 3.63 -9.00
CA ILE A 55 -9.37 3.46 -10.34
C ILE A 55 -7.85 3.70 -10.28
N ASP A 56 -7.45 4.85 -9.74
CA ASP A 56 -6.05 5.30 -9.71
C ASP A 56 -5.56 5.69 -8.30
N HIS A 57 -6.27 5.28 -7.24
CA HIS A 57 -5.88 5.59 -5.86
C HIS A 57 -6.16 4.43 -4.91
N THR A 58 -5.41 4.39 -3.81
CA THR A 58 -5.55 3.39 -2.75
C THR A 58 -5.62 4.07 -1.39
N LEU A 59 -6.57 3.64 -0.57
CA LEU A 59 -6.76 4.10 0.80
C LEU A 59 -6.40 2.98 1.78
N PHE A 60 -5.72 3.35 2.87
CA PHE A 60 -5.33 2.45 3.94
C PHE A 60 -5.89 2.94 5.28
N LEU A 61 -6.61 2.07 5.99
CA LEU A 61 -7.07 2.33 7.36
C LEU A 61 -6.13 1.64 8.34
N CYS A 62 -5.52 2.39 9.25
CA CYS A 62 -4.71 1.86 10.35
C CYS A 62 -5.57 1.54 11.58
N HIS A 63 -5.09 0.64 12.46
CA HIS A 63 -5.79 0.30 13.71
C HIS A 63 -5.94 1.48 14.69
N ASP A 64 -5.13 2.53 14.55
CA ASP A 64 -5.21 3.76 15.34
C ASP A 64 -6.21 4.80 14.76
N GLY A 65 -6.91 4.44 13.68
CA GLY A 65 -7.87 5.30 13.00
C GLY A 65 -7.26 6.23 11.95
N THR A 66 -5.93 6.26 11.81
CA THR A 66 -5.27 7.07 10.78
C THR A 66 -5.56 6.51 9.38
N VAL A 67 -5.90 7.41 8.45
CA VAL A 67 -6.10 7.07 7.03
C VAL A 67 -4.94 7.61 6.20
N TRP A 68 -4.39 6.76 5.33
CA TRP A 68 -3.36 7.12 4.36
C TRP A 68 -3.93 6.94 2.96
N SER A 69 -3.50 7.79 2.03
CA SER A 69 -3.89 7.72 0.62
C SER A 69 -2.68 7.85 -0.29
N VAL A 70 -2.66 7.09 -1.38
CA VAL A 70 -1.65 7.15 -2.44
C VAL A 70 -2.33 7.01 -3.80
N GLY A 71 -1.62 7.41 -4.85
CA GLY A 71 -2.13 7.38 -6.22
C GLY A 71 -2.43 8.77 -6.79
N ALA A 72 -3.22 8.79 -7.85
CA ALA A 72 -3.64 10.00 -8.55
C ALA A 72 -4.39 10.95 -7.63
N ASN A 73 -4.05 12.23 -7.74
CA ASN A 73 -4.69 13.32 -7.02
C ASN A 73 -5.15 14.45 -7.97
N HIS A 74 -5.64 14.07 -9.15
CA HIS A 74 -5.99 15.00 -10.22
C HIS A 74 -7.20 15.90 -9.92
N TYR A 75 -7.91 15.65 -8.82
CA TYR A 75 -9.13 16.35 -8.42
C TYR A 75 -9.00 17.10 -7.07
N ALA A 76 -7.76 17.31 -6.59
CA ALA A 76 -7.50 18.10 -5.38
C ALA A 76 -7.41 19.60 -5.63
#